data_AF-A0A4R6KDL7-F1
#
_entry.id   AF-A0A4R6KDL7-F1
#
_cell.length_a   1.000
_cell.length_b   1.000
_cell.length_c   1.000
_cell.angle_alpha   90.00
_cell.angle_beta   90.00
_cell.angle_gamma   90.00
#
_symmetry.space_group_name_H-M   'P 1'
#
loop_
_entity.id
_entity.type
_entity.pdbx_description
1 polymer ?
#
loop_
_entity_poly.entity_id
_entity_poly.type
_entity_poly.pdbx_seq_one_letter_code
_entity_poly.pdbx_strand_id
1 'polypeptide(L)'
;MSGRNSYDSGASGETQAAIKSLSSQIETLISQHKSNVKAMRGDATMTKVMDDYGAVEEKFNAAATEVQTIIKSLSDTLAQFDGAADTAFQAASKAVQDIGNT
;
A
#
# COMPACT_ATOMS: atom_id res chain seq x y z
N MET A 1 29.33 -22.59 -5.99
CA MET A 1 28.63 -22.01 -4.82
C MET A 1 27.57 -21.05 -5.34
N SER A 2 26.38 -21.53 -5.65
CA SER A 2 25.26 -20.72 -6.16
C SER A 2 24.14 -20.74 -5.13
N GLY A 3 24.18 -19.86 -4.13
CA GLY A 3 23.22 -19.97 -3.03
C GLY A 3 23.21 -18.88 -1.97
N ARG A 4 23.81 -17.70 -2.19
CA ARG A 4 23.72 -16.59 -1.23
C ARG A 4 23.58 -15.18 -1.83
N ASN A 5 23.63 -15.05 -3.16
CA ASN A 5 23.46 -13.76 -3.85
C ASN A 5 22.08 -13.56 -4.47
N SER A 6 21.22 -14.58 -4.44
CA SER A 6 19.79 -14.38 -4.65
C SER A 6 19.20 -13.73 -3.40
N TYR A 7 19.42 -12.42 -3.26
CA TYR A 7 18.30 -11.57 -2.85
C TYR A 7 17.11 -12.07 -3.68
N ASP A 8 16.08 -12.61 -3.03
CA ASP A 8 14.89 -13.11 -3.70
C ASP A 8 14.09 -11.90 -4.23
N SER A 9 14.66 -11.23 -5.22
CA SER A 9 14.07 -10.08 -5.91
C SER A 9 12.78 -10.49 -6.62
N GLY A 10 12.67 -11.77 -7.00
CA GLY A 10 11.43 -12.38 -7.47
C GLY A 10 10.34 -12.35 -6.40
N ALA A 11 10.55 -12.97 -5.24
CA ALA A 11 9.55 -12.96 -4.17
C ALA A 11 9.29 -11.57 -3.60
N SER A 12 10.29 -10.69 -3.58
CA SER A 12 10.13 -9.30 -3.16
C SER A 12 9.25 -8.52 -4.14
N GLY A 13 9.47 -8.69 -5.45
CA GLY A 13 8.65 -8.09 -6.50
C GLY A 13 7.21 -8.62 -6.53
N GLU A 14 7.02 -9.93 -6.35
CA GLU A 14 5.69 -10.54 -6.22
C GLU A 14 4.94 -10.02 -4.99
N THR A 15 5.62 -9.91 -3.84
CA THR A 15 5.06 -9.36 -2.60
C THR A 15 4.65 -7.89 -2.79
N GLN A 16 5.50 -7.08 -3.44
CA GLN A 16 5.19 -5.69 -3.76
C GLN A 16 3.97 -5.56 -4.68
N ALA A 17 3.87 -6.41 -5.70
CA ALA A 17 2.73 -6.41 -6.61
C ALA A 17 1.43 -6.78 -5.87
N ALA A 18 1.48 -7.79 -5.00
CA ALA A 18 0.35 -8.18 -4.16
C ALA A 18 -0.08 -7.05 -3.22
N ILE A 19 0.87 -6.38 -2.56
CA ILE A 19 0.59 -5.23 -1.70
C ILE A 19 -0.07 -4.09 -2.48
N LYS A 20 0.46 -3.72 -3.66
CA LYS A 20 -0.13 -2.67 -4.51
C LYS A 20 -1.56 -3.03 -4.92
N SER A 21 -1.80 -4.28 -5.30
CA SER A 21 -3.14 -4.76 -5.65
C SER A 21 -4.12 -4.68 -4.47
N LEU A 22 -3.71 -5.17 -3.29
CA LEU A 22 -4.55 -5.16 -2.09
C LEU A 22 -4.87 -3.71 -1.66
N SER A 23 -3.88 -2.83 -1.68
CA SER A 23 -4.07 -1.40 -1.37
C SER A 23 -5.11 -0.76 -2.29
N SER A 24 -5.03 -1.00 -3.60
CA SER A 24 -6.00 -0.48 -4.57
C SER A 24 -7.42 -1.01 -4.34
N GLN A 25 -7.55 -2.30 -3.98
CA GLN A 25 -8.84 -2.89 -3.62
C GLN A 25 -9.43 -2.25 -2.36
N ILE A 26 -8.61 -2.01 -1.33
CA ILE A 26 -9.03 -1.35 -0.10
C ILE A 26 -9.51 0.08 -0.37
N GLU A 27 -8.75 0.86 -1.15
CA GLU A 27 -9.14 2.22 -1.53
C GLU A 27 -10.47 2.25 -2.29
N THR A 28 -10.67 1.28 -3.19
CA THR A 28 -11.93 1.11 -3.93
C THR A 28 -13.09 0.85 -2.99
N LEU A 29 -12.92 -0.07 -2.02
CA LEU A 29 -13.96 -0.40 -1.04
C LEU A 29 -14.32 0.80 -0.15
N ILE A 30 -13.31 1.56 0.31
CA ILE A 30 -13.53 2.79 1.09
C ILE A 30 -14.32 3.82 0.27
N SER A 31 -13.94 4.02 -0.99
CA SER A 31 -14.63 4.96 -1.90
C SER A 31 -16.08 4.54 -2.16
N GLN A 32 -16.30 3.25 -2.42
CA GLN A 32 -17.63 2.69 -2.65
C GLN A 32 -18.52 2.86 -1.41
N HIS A 33 -18.00 2.57 -0.22
CA HIS A 33 -18.72 2.77 1.03
C HIS A 33 -19.16 4.24 1.19
N LYS A 34 -18.24 5.20 1.00
CA LYS A 34 -18.55 6.63 1.08
C LYS A 34 -19.65 7.05 0.10
N SER A 35 -19.61 6.53 -1.12
CA SER A 35 -20.63 6.79 -2.14
C SER A 35 -22.01 6.26 -1.71
N ASN A 36 -22.05 5.03 -1.20
CA ASN A 36 -23.28 4.39 -0.73
C ASN A 36 -23.90 5.18 0.44
N VAL A 37 -23.09 5.58 1.42
CA VAL A 37 -23.56 6.35 2.57
C VAL A 37 -24.07 7.73 2.16
N LYS A 38 -23.41 8.38 1.21
CA LYS A 38 -23.88 9.66 0.66
C LYS A 38 -25.23 9.51 -0.04
N ALA A 39 -25.43 8.44 -0.81
CA ALA A 39 -26.70 8.14 -1.47
C ALA A 39 -27.81 7.88 -0.44
N MET A 40 -27.53 7.08 0.59
CA MET A 40 -28.46 6.81 1.69
C MET A 40 -28.84 8.08 2.45
N ARG A 41 -27.88 8.98 2.71
CA ARG A 41 -28.15 10.27 3.38
C ARG A 41 -29.00 11.24 2.56
N GLY A 42 -29.06 11.06 1.24
CA GLY A 42 -29.96 11.81 0.37
C GLY A 42 -31.43 11.37 0.47
N ASP A 43 -31.70 10.19 1.03
CA ASP A 43 -33.06 9.68 1.22
C ASP A 43 -33.68 10.23 2.53
N ALA A 44 -34.56 11.21 2.37
CA ALA A 44 -35.18 11.95 3.47
C ALA A 44 -36.07 11.09 4.42
N THR A 45 -36.34 9.83 4.08
CA THR A 45 -37.19 8.93 4.88
C THR A 45 -36.48 8.26 6.07
N MET A 46 -35.15 8.39 6.17
CA MET A 46 -34.33 7.68 7.17
C MET A 46 -33.99 8.46 8.46
N THR A 47 -34.76 9.48 8.82
CA THR A 47 -34.38 10.50 9.83
C THR A 47 -33.95 9.94 11.19
N LYS A 48 -34.59 8.88 11.71
CA LYS A 48 -34.21 8.28 13.01
C LYS A 48 -33.00 7.34 12.93
N VAL A 49 -32.80 6.66 11.80
CA VAL A 49 -31.66 5.75 11.60
C VAL A 49 -30.39 6.54 11.31
N MET A 50 -30.50 7.72 10.70
CA MET A 50 -29.34 8.54 10.32
C MET A 50 -28.53 9.09 11.49
N ASP A 51 -29.15 9.42 12.63
CA ASP A 51 -28.43 9.94 13.80
C ASP A 51 -27.59 8.84 14.47
N ASP A 52 -28.17 7.66 14.71
CA ASP A 52 -27.45 6.50 15.26
C ASP A 52 -26.38 5.99 14.29
N TYR A 53 -26.62 6.11 12.97
CA TYR A 53 -25.66 5.73 11.93
C TYR A 53 -24.51 6.74 11.78
N GLY A 54 -24.72 8.01 12.13
CA GLY A 54 -23.72 9.07 11.98
C GLY A 54 -22.45 8.82 12.80
N ALA A 55 -22.60 8.38 14.05
CA ALA A 55 -21.46 8.05 14.92
C ALA A 55 -20.70 6.80 14.44
N VAL A 56 -21.39 5.85 13.83
CA VAL A 56 -20.77 4.66 13.21
C VAL A 56 -19.96 5.08 11.98
N GLU A 57 -20.54 5.95 11.15
CA GLU A 57 -19.88 6.45 9.96
C GLU A 57 -18.66 7.33 10.28
N GLU A 58 -18.70 8.11 11.36
CA GLU A 58 -17.55 8.88 11.82
C GLU A 58 -16.38 7.96 12.20
N LYS A 59 -16.66 6.90 12.98
CA LYS A 59 -15.65 5.88 13.32
C LYS A 59 -15.11 5.17 12.09
N PHE A 60 -15.96 4.84 11.12
CA PHE A 60 -15.53 4.25 9.86
C PHE A 60 -14.59 5.18 9.10
N ASN A 61 -14.93 6.47 8.98
CA ASN A 61 -14.10 7.44 8.27
C ASN A 61 -12.75 7.67 8.95
N ALA A 62 -12.70 7.66 10.29
CA ALA A 62 -11.45 7.70 11.04
C ALA A 62 -10.57 6.48 10.72
N ALA A 63 -11.13 5.27 10.83
CA ALA A 63 -10.41 4.03 10.51
C ALA A 63 -9.96 3.97 9.05
N ALA A 64 -10.80 4.42 8.11
CA ALA A 64 -10.46 4.49 6.69
C ALA A 64 -9.26 5.43 6.45
N THR A 65 -9.19 6.55 7.15
CA THR A 65 -8.07 7.50 7.07
C THR A 65 -6.78 6.89 7.61
N GLU A 66 -6.85 6.17 8.72
CA GLU A 66 -5.71 5.43 9.28
C GLU A 66 -5.20 4.36 8.29
N VAL A 67 -6.12 3.59 7.70
CA VAL A 67 -5.78 2.57 6.69
C VAL A 67 -5.11 3.19 5.47
N GLN A 68 -5.62 4.32 4.96
CA GLN A 68 -4.98 5.06 3.86
C GLN A 68 -3.58 5.55 4.23
N THR A 69 -3.39 5.98 5.49
CA THR A 69 -2.08 6.38 6.00
C THR A 69 -1.11 5.20 6.03
N ILE A 70 -1.55 4.03 6.51
CA ILE A 70 -0.75 2.80 6.52
C ILE A 70 -0.37 2.38 5.10
N ILE A 71 -1.33 2.40 4.16
CA ILE A 71 -1.08 2.11 2.73
C ILE A 71 0.01 3.04 2.18
N LYS A 72 -0.09 4.34 2.47
CA LYS A 72 0.91 5.32 2.04
C LYS A 72 2.29 5.01 2.64
N SER A 73 2.38 4.79 3.95
CA SER A 73 3.65 4.44 4.62
C SER A 73 4.26 3.15 4.08
N LEU A 74 3.43 2.16 3.75
CA LEU A 74 3.87 0.91 3.15
C LEU A 74 4.42 1.16 1.74
N SER A 75 3.73 1.94 0.92
CA SER A 75 4.21 2.33 -0.42
C SER A 75 5.55 3.07 -0.36
N ASP A 76 5.69 4.03 0.57
CA ASP A 76 6.92 4.80 0.75
C ASP A 76 8.08 3.91 1.23
N THR A 77 7.77 2.89 2.04
CA THR A 77 8.75 1.89 2.51
C THR A 77 9.19 0.96 1.38
N LEU A 78 8.25 0.47 0.57
CA LEU A 78 8.57 -0.36 -0.60
C LEU A 78 9.45 0.38 -1.60
N ALA A 79 9.16 1.67 -1.87
CA ALA A 79 9.98 2.51 -2.73
C ALA A 79 11.42 2.70 -2.20
N GLN A 80 11.59 2.81 -0.88
CA GLN A 80 12.91 2.88 -0.25
C GLN A 80 13.69 1.57 -0.40
N PHE A 81 13.02 0.42 -0.25
CA PHE A 81 13.67 -0.89 -0.45
C PHE A 81 14.12 -1.10 -1.90
N ASP A 82 13.32 -0.67 -2.89
CA ASP A 82 13.70 -0.72 -4.31
C ASP A 82 14.96 0.12 -4.57
N GLY A 83 14.98 1.36 -4.08
CA GLY A 83 16.15 2.24 -4.24
C GLY A 83 17.42 1.71 -3.55
N ALA A 84 17.28 1.08 -2.38
CA ALA A 84 18.40 0.48 -1.67
C ALA A 84 18.96 -0.76 -2.38
N ALA A 85 18.09 -1.60 -2.95
CA ALA A 85 18.48 -2.77 -3.72
C ALA A 85 19.22 -2.38 -5.02
N ASP A 86 18.72 -1.38 -5.74
CA ASP A 86 19.37 -0.84 -6.95
C ASP A 86 20.75 -0.25 -6.62
N THR A 87 20.84 0.51 -5.53
CA THR A 87 22.11 1.11 -5.07
C THR A 87 23.12 0.02 -4.69
N ALA A 88 22.68 -1.01 -3.94
CA ALA A 88 23.52 -2.12 -3.56
C ALA A 88 24.00 -2.93 -4.79
N PHE A 89 23.13 -3.14 -5.78
CA PHE A 89 23.48 -3.82 -7.02
C PHE A 89 24.49 -3.02 -7.85
N GLN A 90 24.29 -1.70 -7.99
CA GLN A 90 25.25 -0.83 -8.68
C GLN A 90 26.61 -0.80 -8.00
N ALA A 91 26.63 -0.71 -6.66
CA ALA A 91 27.87 -0.76 -5.88
C ALA A 91 28.59 -2.10 -6.04
N ALA A 92 27.86 -3.22 -5.99
CA ALA A 92 28.41 -4.55 -6.19
C ALA A 92 28.92 -4.75 -7.63
N SER A 93 28.17 -4.32 -8.64
CA SER A 93 28.58 -4.37 -10.05
C SER A 93 29.85 -3.54 -10.28
N LYS A 94 29.94 -2.36 -9.67
CA LYS A 94 31.13 -1.51 -9.74
C LYS A 94 32.34 -2.18 -9.08
N ALA A 95 32.17 -2.74 -7.87
CA ALA A 95 33.26 -3.44 -7.18
C ALA A 95 33.80 -4.64 -7.99
N VAL A 96 32.92 -5.38 -8.69
CA VAL A 96 33.33 -6.48 -9.58
C VAL A 96 34.09 -5.97 -10.81
N GLN A 97 33.61 -4.88 -11.44
CA GLN A 97 34.32 -4.26 -12.57
C GLN A 97 35.70 -3.77 -12.17
N ASP A 98 35.83 -3.14 -11.00
CA ASP A 98 37.11 -2.63 -10.49
C ASP A 98 38.11 -3.78 -10.22
N ILE A 99 37.64 -4.99 -9.84
CA ILE A 99 38.49 -6.20 -9.71
C ILE A 99 38.86 -6.78 -11.08
N GLY A 100 37.95 -6.75 -12.05
CA GLY A 100 38.20 -7.27 -13.40
C GLY A 100 39.12 -6.40 -14.25
N ASN A 101 39.37 -5.16 -13.82
CA ASN A 101 40.22 -4.17 -14.51
C ASN A 101 41.62 -4.01 -13.86
N THR A 102 41.97 -4.89 -12.91
CA THR A 102 43.32 -5.08 -12.34
C THR A 102 43.88 -6.43 -12.76
#